data_AF-A0A8U0WB49-F1
#
_entry.id   AF-A0A8U0WB49-F1
#
_cell.length_a   1.000
_cell.length_b   1.000
_cell.length_c   1.000
_cell.angle_alpha   90.00
_cell.angle_beta   90.00
_cell.angle_gamma   90.00
#
_symmetry.space_group_name_H-M   'P 1'
#
loop_
_entity.id
_entity.type
_entity.pdbx_description
1 polymer ?
#
loop_
_entity_poly.entity_id
_entity_poly.type
_entity_poly.pdbx_seq_one_letter_code
_entity_poly.pdbx_strand_id
1 'polypeptide(L)'
;MSLTVKLIGFEVPKAKSNLIGRVEFRGVSHVTSELTTTAAAGSVVDVNQSFIWPLARSATDDEPLIVELRTQTTKTLIKTGFSQASGSWMGSGGGTMSATTGTIASSSKCVGQYIILMQATSWGLLNIRDFHSENQINAMLMTCSVSL
;
A
#
# COMPACT_ATOMS: atom_id res chain seq x y z
N MET A 1 8.49 10.25 23.25
CA MET A 1 7.64 9.06 22.99
C MET A 1 7.28 8.92 21.53
N SER A 2 7.55 7.75 20.95
CA SER A 2 7.16 7.39 19.58
C SER A 2 6.85 5.90 19.45
N LEU A 3 5.92 5.58 18.57
CA LEU A 3 5.68 4.21 18.11
C LEU A 3 6.44 4.00 16.79
N THR A 4 7.25 2.95 16.72
CA THR A 4 7.92 2.53 15.49
C THR A 4 7.41 1.16 15.08
N VAL A 5 6.91 1.04 13.86
CA VAL A 5 6.47 -0.23 13.26
C VAL A 5 7.31 -0.50 12.03
N LYS A 6 7.94 -1.67 11.94
CA LYS A 6 8.62 -2.14 10.75
C LYS A 6 7.84 -3.29 10.12
N LEU A 7 7.30 -3.06 8.93
CA LEU A 7 6.77 -4.13 8.10
C LEU A 7 7.93 -4.82 7.39
N ILE A 8 8.05 -6.13 7.60
CA ILE A 8 9.11 -6.93 6.97
C ILE A 8 8.58 -7.56 5.70
N GLY A 9 7.44 -8.25 5.75
CA GLY A 9 6.87 -8.87 4.56
C GLY A 9 5.49 -9.48 4.75
N PHE A 10 4.92 -9.90 3.64
CA PHE A 10 3.67 -10.65 3.57
C PHE A 10 3.86 -11.94 2.76
N GLU A 11 3.11 -12.98 3.11
CA GLU A 11 2.92 -14.16 2.28
C GLU A 11 1.50 -14.13 1.73
N VAL A 12 1.36 -14.18 0.40
CA VAL A 12 0.05 -14.21 -0.26
C VAL A 12 -0.12 -15.49 -1.07
N PRO A 13 -1.36 -16.02 -1.18
CA PRO A 13 -1.61 -17.32 -1.80
C PRO A 13 -1.34 -17.33 -3.31
N LYS A 14 -1.38 -16.15 -3.95
CA LYS A 14 -1.11 -15.97 -5.39
C LYS A 14 -0.39 -14.65 -5.63
N ALA A 15 0.55 -14.65 -6.57
CA ALA A 15 1.23 -13.45 -6.99
C ALA A 15 0.24 -12.37 -7.46
N LYS A 16 0.45 -11.13 -7.01
CA LYS A 16 -0.37 -9.97 -7.32
C LYS A 16 0.55 -8.79 -7.62
N SER A 17 0.21 -7.99 -8.62
CA SER A 17 0.92 -6.77 -8.97
C SER A 17 0.31 -5.54 -8.32
N ASN A 18 1.08 -4.44 -8.31
CA ASN A 18 0.66 -3.14 -7.79
C ASN A 18 0.18 -3.20 -6.32
N LEU A 19 0.91 -3.93 -5.48
CA LEU A 19 0.56 -4.04 -4.07
C LEU A 19 1.13 -2.84 -3.29
N ILE A 20 0.40 -2.39 -2.29
CA ILE A 20 0.86 -1.43 -1.29
C ILE A 20 0.47 -1.93 0.10
N GLY A 21 1.39 -1.79 1.05
CA GLY A 21 1.10 -1.96 2.47
C GLY A 21 0.58 -0.65 3.04
N ARG A 22 -0.44 -0.71 3.89
CA ARG A 22 -0.94 0.43 4.66
C ARG A 22 -0.90 0.07 6.14
N VAL A 23 -0.36 0.96 6.95
CA VAL A 23 -0.32 0.81 8.42
C VAL A 23 -0.99 2.03 9.03
N GLU A 24 -1.92 1.81 9.95
CA GLU A 24 -2.67 2.87 10.61
C GLU A 24 -2.63 2.70 12.13
N PHE A 25 -2.34 3.81 12.81
CA PHE A 25 -2.43 3.92 14.26
C PHE A 25 -3.10 5.24 14.62
N ARG A 26 -4.11 5.20 15.51
CA ARG A 26 -4.90 6.37 15.95
C ARG A 26 -5.41 7.25 14.79
N GLY A 27 -5.88 6.63 13.70
CA GLY A 27 -6.41 7.34 12.53
C GLY A 27 -5.33 7.96 11.62
N VAL A 28 -4.05 7.87 11.96
CA VAL A 28 -2.94 8.33 11.11
C VAL A 28 -2.37 7.13 10.37
N SER A 29 -2.44 7.15 9.04
CA SER A 29 -1.97 6.05 8.20
C SER A 29 -0.72 6.40 7.38
N HIS A 30 0.20 5.45 7.28
CA HIS A 30 1.30 5.45 6.33
C HIS A 30 1.10 4.35 5.28
N VAL A 31 1.68 4.56 4.10
CA VAL A 31 1.61 3.63 2.98
C VAL A 31 3.04 3.35 2.50
N THR A 32 3.31 2.11 2.13
CA THR A 32 4.60 1.73 1.53
C THR A 32 4.74 2.30 0.12
N SER A 33 5.95 2.23 -0.44
CA SER A 33 6.09 2.22 -1.90
C SER A 33 5.38 1.02 -2.52
N GLU A 34 5.24 1.01 -3.85
CA GLU A 34 4.77 -0.17 -4.57
C GLU A 34 5.63 -1.39 -4.23
N LEU A 35 4.96 -2.50 -3.93
CA LEU A 35 5.55 -3.76 -3.49
C LEU A 35 5.54 -4.75 -4.66
N THR A 36 6.63 -5.51 -4.78
CA THR A 36 6.78 -6.53 -5.81
C THR A 36 6.70 -7.92 -5.19
N THR A 37 5.92 -8.80 -5.81
CA THR A 37 5.89 -10.22 -5.48
C THR A 37 6.99 -10.96 -6.23
N THR A 38 7.77 -11.78 -5.52
CA THR A 38 8.66 -12.75 -6.15
C THR A 38 7.89 -14.03 -6.49
N ALA A 39 8.13 -14.60 -7.68
CA ALA A 39 7.33 -15.67 -8.27
C ALA A 39 7.64 -17.10 -7.77
N ALA A 40 8.33 -17.26 -6.64
CA ALA A 40 8.58 -18.59 -6.07
C ALA A 40 7.30 -19.18 -5.45
N ALA A 41 7.25 -20.50 -5.24
CA ALA A 41 6.09 -21.21 -4.71
C ALA A 41 5.67 -20.64 -3.34
N GLY A 42 4.53 -19.95 -3.30
CA GLY A 42 4.16 -19.03 -2.22
C GLY A 42 4.65 -17.63 -2.56
N SER A 43 3.74 -16.71 -2.88
CA SER A 43 4.17 -15.39 -3.34
C SER A 43 4.51 -14.53 -2.14
N VAL A 44 5.80 -14.47 -1.84
CA VAL A 44 6.34 -13.61 -0.79
C VAL A 44 6.46 -12.19 -1.31
N VAL A 45 6.01 -11.25 -0.50
CA VAL A 45 6.12 -9.81 -0.70
C VAL A 45 7.12 -9.29 0.32
N ASP A 46 8.29 -8.87 -0.15
CA ASP A 46 9.27 -8.20 0.71
C ASP A 46 8.95 -6.70 0.81
N VAL A 47 8.95 -6.18 2.04
CA VAL A 47 8.56 -4.78 2.33
C VAL A 47 9.73 -4.02 2.93
N ASN A 48 10.27 -4.50 4.05
CA ASN A 48 11.39 -3.91 4.79
C ASN A 48 11.32 -2.38 4.99
N GLN A 49 10.15 -1.86 5.39
CA GLN A 49 9.92 -0.42 5.63
C GLN A 49 9.49 -0.13 7.07
N SER A 50 10.00 0.98 7.61
CA SER A 50 9.70 1.44 8.96
C SER A 50 8.85 2.70 8.95
N PHE A 51 7.91 2.77 9.88
CA PHE A 51 6.96 3.86 10.07
C PHE A 51 7.02 4.35 11.50
N ILE A 52 6.98 5.66 11.71
CA ILE A 52 7.13 6.29 13.02
C ILE A 52 5.95 7.22 13.28
N TRP A 53 5.26 6.99 14.39
CA TRP A 53 4.24 7.89 14.92
C TRP A 53 4.80 8.64 16.12
N PRO A 54 4.95 9.98 16.05
CA PRO A 54 5.21 10.77 17.24
C PRO A 54 3.98 10.73 18.16
N LEU A 55 4.20 10.41 19.44
CA LEU A 55 3.12 10.20 20.40
C LEU A 55 3.06 11.33 21.43
N ALA A 56 1.91 12.00 21.51
CA ALA A 56 1.62 12.97 22.56
C ALA A 56 1.37 12.31 23.94
N ARG A 57 0.93 11.04 23.93
CA ARG A 57 0.73 10.19 25.10
C ARG A 57 1.14 8.77 24.76
N SER A 58 1.60 8.00 25.75
CA SER A 58 1.92 6.59 25.60
C SER A 58 0.81 5.82 24.87
N ALA A 59 1.20 4.83 24.07
CA ALA A 59 0.25 3.87 23.54
C ALA A 59 -0.28 3.01 24.69
N THR A 60 -1.56 2.68 24.65
CA THR A 60 -2.17 1.73 25.60
C THR A 60 -2.37 0.38 24.92
N ASP A 61 -2.37 -0.67 25.73
CA ASP A 61 -2.42 -2.07 25.29
C ASP A 61 -3.62 -2.42 24.41
N ASP A 62 -4.75 -1.74 24.63
CA ASP A 62 -6.01 -1.94 23.90
C ASP A 62 -6.11 -1.15 22.59
N GLU A 63 -5.11 -0.32 22.26
CA GLU A 63 -5.16 0.48 21.03
C GLU A 63 -4.86 -0.41 19.81
N PRO A 64 -5.69 -0.33 18.76
CA PRO A 64 -5.50 -1.12 17.55
C PRO A 64 -4.43 -0.50 16.64
N LEU A 65 -3.51 -1.34 16.19
CA LEU A 65 -2.69 -1.15 15.00
C LEU A 65 -3.35 -1.90 13.84
N ILE A 66 -3.69 -1.19 12.78
CA ILE A 66 -4.30 -1.78 11.59
C ILE A 66 -3.21 -1.92 10.53
N VAL A 67 -3.03 -3.12 10.00
CA VAL A 67 -2.14 -3.38 8.87
C VAL A 67 -2.95 -3.97 7.72
N GLU A 68 -2.87 -3.35 6.55
CA GLU A 68 -3.59 -3.74 5.35
C GLU A 68 -2.64 -4.00 4.20
N LEU A 69 -2.96 -4.99 3.39
CA LEU A 69 -2.41 -5.14 2.06
C LEU A 69 -3.48 -4.72 1.05
N ARG A 70 -3.16 -3.75 0.19
CA ARG A 70 -4.08 -3.20 -0.81
C ARG A 70 -3.50 -3.39 -2.21
N THR A 71 -4.36 -3.65 -3.20
CA THR A 71 -4.00 -3.49 -4.62
C THR A 71 -4.30 -2.06 -5.02
N GLN A 72 -3.33 -1.39 -5.63
CA GLN A 72 -3.48 -0.06 -6.18
C GLN A 72 -3.63 -0.15 -7.70
N THR A 73 -4.69 0.46 -8.24
CA THR A 73 -4.88 0.59 -9.68
C THR A 73 -4.72 2.05 -10.05
N THR A 74 -3.68 2.36 -10.80
CA THR A 74 -3.48 3.70 -11.37
C THR A 74 -3.96 3.69 -12.81
N LYS A 75 -5.07 4.38 -13.10
CA LYS A 75 -5.49 4.62 -14.48
C LYS A 75 -4.93 5.95 -14.95
N THR A 76 -3.92 5.90 -15.81
CA THR A 76 -3.47 7.07 -16.57
C THR A 76 -4.43 7.27 -17.74
N LEU A 77 -5.27 8.30 -17.66
CA LEU A 77 -6.09 8.71 -18.81
C LEU A 77 -5.19 9.41 -19.82
N ILE A 78 -4.77 8.67 -20.85
CA ILE A 78 -4.12 9.26 -22.02
C ILE A 78 -5.24 9.83 -22.88
N LYS A 79 -5.38 11.16 -22.91
CA LYS A 79 -6.26 11.82 -23.88
C LYS A 79 -5.60 11.74 -25.25
N THR A 80 -5.74 10.62 -25.95
CA THR A 80 -5.38 10.52 -27.36
C THR A 80 -6.44 11.27 -28.16
N GLY A 81 -6.12 12.48 -28.62
CA GLY A 81 -6.99 13.24 -29.52
C GLY A 81 -7.09 12.55 -30.88
N PHE A 82 -8.03 11.61 -31.02
CA PHE A 82 -8.48 11.16 -32.34
C PHE A 82 -9.48 12.17 -32.90
N SER A 83 -8.97 13.32 -33.36
CA SER A 83 -9.73 14.22 -34.22
C SER A 83 -9.58 13.71 -35.65
N GLN A 84 -10.42 12.74 -36.05
CA GLN A 84 -10.58 12.43 -37.46
C GLN A 84 -11.25 13.61 -38.17
N ALA A 85 -10.66 13.98 -39.30
CA ALA A 85 -10.97 15.13 -40.10
C ALA A 85 -12.35 15.04 -40.79
N SER A 86 -13.08 16.15 -40.77
CA SER A 86 -13.84 16.61 -41.94
C SER A 86 -14.05 18.13 -41.83
N GLY A 87 -13.37 18.90 -42.68
CA GLY A 87 -13.64 20.33 -42.86
C GLY A 87 -12.41 21.23 -42.75
N SER A 88 -11.81 21.49 -43.92
CA SER A 88 -11.06 22.68 -44.33
C SER A 88 -10.69 23.75 -43.27
N TRP A 89 -9.40 23.98 -43.04
CA TRP A 89 -8.80 25.33 -43.12
C TRP A 89 -7.26 25.26 -43.15
N MET A 90 -6.69 26.04 -44.04
CA MET A 90 -5.26 26.30 -44.25
C MET A 90 -4.60 26.90 -42.99
N GLY A 91 -3.42 26.43 -42.59
CA GLY A 91 -2.67 27.04 -41.49
C GLY A 91 -1.37 26.30 -41.12
N SER A 92 -0.26 26.77 -41.69
CA SER A 92 1.12 26.39 -41.39
C SER A 92 1.48 26.68 -39.92
N GLY A 93 2.24 25.79 -39.28
CA GLY A 93 2.92 26.07 -38.01
C GLY A 93 3.07 24.84 -37.12
N GLY A 94 4.30 24.35 -36.95
CA GLY A 94 4.62 23.15 -36.17
C GLY A 94 4.07 23.20 -34.74
N GLY A 95 3.05 22.39 -34.48
CA GLY A 95 2.50 22.16 -33.15
C GLY A 95 3.27 21.07 -32.45
N THR A 96 4.05 21.43 -31.43
CA THR A 96 4.53 20.49 -30.41
C THR A 96 3.30 19.77 -29.85
N MET A 97 3.23 18.44 -29.97
CA MET A 97 2.16 17.66 -29.35
C MET A 97 2.27 17.79 -27.83
N SER A 98 1.59 18.77 -27.26
CA SER A 98 1.41 18.86 -25.81
C SER A 98 0.38 17.80 -25.42
N ALA A 99 0.86 16.61 -25.09
CA ALA A 99 0.07 15.61 -24.40
C ALA A 99 -0.31 16.20 -23.04
N THR A 100 -1.50 16.83 -22.95
CA THR A 100 -2.04 17.28 -21.68
C THR A 100 -2.41 16.03 -20.88
N THR A 101 -1.52 15.61 -19.99
CA THR A 101 -1.73 14.50 -19.06
C THR A 101 -3.00 14.75 -18.26
N GLY A 102 -4.01 13.90 -18.43
CA GLY A 102 -5.28 13.99 -17.70
C GLY A 102 -5.16 13.58 -16.24
N THR A 103 -6.20 13.87 -15.46
CA THR A 103 -6.34 13.53 -14.04
C THR A 103 -6.04 12.05 -13.77
N ILE A 104 -5.14 11.78 -12.82
CA ILE A 104 -4.81 10.42 -12.38
C ILE A 104 -5.91 9.94 -11.42
N ALA A 105 -6.72 8.99 -11.86
CA ALA A 105 -7.61 8.26 -10.97
C ALA A 105 -6.85 7.07 -10.37
N SER A 106 -6.47 7.17 -9.10
CA SER A 106 -5.90 6.06 -8.34
C SER A 106 -6.97 5.50 -7.40
N SER A 107 -7.33 4.24 -7.57
CA SER A 107 -8.20 3.53 -6.64
C SER A 107 -7.40 2.41 -5.94
N SER A 108 -7.65 2.20 -4.65
CA SER A 108 -7.05 1.10 -3.91
C SER A 108 -8.13 0.20 -3.31
N LYS A 109 -7.97 -1.11 -3.46
CA LYS A 109 -8.86 -2.13 -2.88
C LYS A 109 -8.12 -2.88 -1.78
N CYS A 110 -8.72 -3.00 -0.60
CA CYS A 110 -8.20 -3.85 0.47
C CYS A 110 -8.30 -5.32 0.05
N VAL A 111 -7.19 -6.05 0.22
CA VAL A 111 -7.03 -7.45 -0.19
C VAL A 111 -6.88 -8.35 1.05
N GLY A 112 -6.36 -7.79 2.12
CA GLY A 112 -6.30 -8.42 3.43
C GLY A 112 -5.97 -7.39 4.50
N GLN A 113 -6.37 -7.68 5.75
CA GLN A 113 -6.23 -6.78 6.88
C GLN A 113 -5.97 -7.58 8.15
N TYR A 114 -5.07 -7.07 8.99
CA TYR A 114 -4.89 -7.48 10.36
C TYR A 114 -5.15 -6.30 11.30
N ILE A 115 -5.87 -6.57 12.38
CA ILE A 115 -6.06 -5.64 13.50
C ILE A 115 -5.34 -6.24 14.69
N ILE A 116 -4.35 -5.51 15.20
CA ILE A 116 -3.40 -6.02 16.18
C ILE A 116 -3.41 -5.08 17.37
N LEU A 117 -3.69 -5.61 18.56
CA LEU A 117 -3.65 -4.81 19.79
C LEU A 117 -2.21 -4.59 20.23
N MET A 118 -1.90 -3.41 20.77
CA MET A 118 -0.54 -3.05 21.19
C MET A 118 0.06 -4.01 22.23
N GLN A 119 -0.75 -4.64 23.09
CA GLN A 119 -0.29 -5.70 24.00
C GLN A 119 0.39 -6.88 23.29
N ALA A 120 -0.03 -7.20 22.07
CA ALA A 120 0.57 -8.27 21.29
C ALA A 120 1.94 -7.83 20.72
N THR A 121 2.20 -6.53 20.67
CA THR A 121 3.36 -5.95 19.98
C THR A 121 4.56 -5.68 20.87
N SER A 122 4.41 -5.73 22.19
CA SER A 122 5.52 -5.63 23.16
C SER A 122 6.51 -6.81 23.11
N TRP A 123 6.24 -7.81 22.27
CA TRP A 123 6.96 -9.09 22.21
C TRP A 123 8.07 -9.15 21.14
N GLY A 124 8.27 -8.06 20.38
CA GLY A 124 9.32 -8.00 19.36
C GLY A 124 8.84 -8.42 17.96
N LEU A 125 9.38 -9.52 17.43
CA LEU A 125 9.06 -10.01 16.09
C LEU A 125 7.72 -10.77 16.09
N LEU A 126 6.79 -10.29 15.26
CA LEU A 126 5.47 -10.88 15.08
C LEU A 126 5.38 -11.61 13.75
N ASN A 127 5.12 -12.91 13.81
CA ASN A 127 4.81 -13.77 12.67
C ASN A 127 3.36 -14.22 12.80
N ILE A 128 2.45 -13.47 12.18
CA ILE A 128 1.02 -13.75 12.21
C ILE A 128 0.69 -14.62 11.01
N ARG A 129 0.05 -15.76 11.25
CA ARG A 129 -0.46 -16.64 10.20
C ARG A 129 -1.97 -16.74 10.33
N ASP A 130 -2.66 -16.52 9.23
CA ASP A 130 -4.10 -16.58 9.17
C ASP A 130 -4.51 -17.24 7.86
N PHE A 131 -5.48 -18.13 7.95
CA PHE A 131 -6.01 -18.89 6.83
C PHE A 131 -7.52 -18.67 6.74
N HIS A 132 -7.93 -17.40 6.79
CA HIS A 132 -9.32 -17.02 6.57
C HIS A 132 -9.58 -16.84 5.06
N SER A 133 -10.64 -17.45 4.52
CA SER A 133 -10.91 -17.48 3.07
C SER A 133 -11.07 -16.09 2.43
N GLU A 134 -11.54 -15.11 3.21
CA GLU A 134 -11.71 -13.72 2.79
C GLU A 134 -10.42 -12.89 2.92
N ASN A 135 -9.48 -13.32 3.77
CA ASN A 135 -8.19 -12.66 3.95
C ASN A 135 -7.17 -13.28 3.00
N GLN A 136 -6.68 -12.50 2.05
CA GLN A 136 -5.73 -12.99 1.05
C GLN A 136 -4.28 -12.85 1.51
N ILE A 137 -4.04 -12.77 2.81
CA ILE A 137 -2.73 -12.78 3.44
C ILE A 137 -2.64 -14.08 4.24
N ASN A 138 -1.72 -14.96 3.85
CA ASN A 138 -1.46 -16.21 4.57
C ASN A 138 -0.62 -15.94 5.82
N ALA A 139 0.34 -15.03 5.69
CA ALA A 139 1.22 -14.64 6.78
C ALA A 139 1.67 -13.18 6.66
N MET A 140 1.96 -12.55 7.81
CA MET A 140 2.59 -11.25 7.90
C MET A 140 3.72 -11.28 8.92
N LEU A 141 4.84 -10.68 8.54
CA LEU A 141 6.01 -10.51 9.40
C LEU A 141 6.23 -9.02 9.68
N MET A 142 6.27 -8.64 10.96
CA MET A 142 6.53 -7.27 11.37
C MET A 142 7.21 -7.17 12.73
N THR A 143 7.79 -6.02 13.04
CA THR A 143 8.24 -5.67 14.41
C THR A 143 7.60 -4.38 14.84
N CYS A 144 7.42 -4.22 16.14
CA CYS A 144 6.87 -3.01 16.74
C CYS A 144 7.67 -2.66 17.99
N SER A 145 7.92 -1.38 18.22
CA SER A 145 8.60 -0.89 19.42
C SER A 145 8.06 0.48 19.83
N VAL A 146 7.87 0.66 21.13
CA VAL A 146 7.55 1.95 21.73
C VAL A 146 8.82 2.50 22.38
N SER A 147 9.27 3.68 21.95
CA SER A 147 10.40 4.39 22.56
C SER A 147 9.87 5.49 23.47
N LEU A 148 10.43 5.59 24.69
CA LEU A 148 10.10 6.62 25.69
C LEU A 148 10.69 7.98 25.30
#